data_AF-A0A834M837-F1
#
_entry.id   AF-A0A834M837-F1
#
_cell.length_a   1.000
_cell.length_b   1.000
_cell.length_c   1.000
_cell.angle_alpha   90.00
_cell.angle_beta   90.00
_cell.angle_gamma   90.00
#
_symmetry.space_group_name_H-M   'P 1'
#
loop_
_entity.id
_entity.type
_entity.pdbx_description
1 polymer ?
#
loop_
_entity_poly.entity_id
_entity_poly.type
_entity_poly.pdbx_seq_one_letter_code
_entity_poly.pdbx_strand_id
1 'polypeptide(L)'
;MFNIKELETILHRYLSCAEFRRTGCRERATILLSNDVDNLRVTQAHNHPPDMWAMERLTFLTALKSAVRTMETATMKKVYETVAENFPVSAMEISFPSIKSTLHRWRKDPKL
;
A
#
# COMPACT_ATOMS: atom_id res chain seq x y z
N MET A 1 -47.85 -2.43 1.08
CA MET A 1 -46.95 -1.44 0.48
C MET A 1 -45.73 -1.29 1.38
N PHE A 2 -44.61 -1.92 1.05
CA PHE A 2 -43.36 -1.73 1.77
C PHE A 2 -42.65 -0.53 1.14
N ASN A 3 -42.58 0.58 1.88
CA ASN A 3 -41.89 1.79 1.44
C ASN A 3 -40.40 1.63 1.78
N ILE A 4 -39.68 0.99 0.85
CA ILE A 4 -38.22 0.91 0.86
C ILE A 4 -37.72 2.27 0.36
N LYS A 5 -37.70 3.28 1.24
CA LYS A 5 -36.76 4.39 1.04
C LYS A 5 -35.38 3.83 1.34
N GLU A 6 -34.58 3.77 0.29
CA GLU A 6 -33.19 3.36 0.26
C GLU A 6 -32.45 3.79 1.53
N LEU A 7 -32.13 2.83 2.37
CA LEU A 7 -31.00 2.96 3.29
C LEU A 7 -29.74 2.83 2.43
N GLU A 8 -29.45 3.86 1.63
CA GLU A 8 -28.09 4.06 1.12
C GLU A 8 -27.20 4.15 2.35
N THR A 9 -26.57 3.03 2.66
CA THR A 9 -25.75 2.90 3.85
C THR A 9 -24.47 3.65 3.53
N ILE A 10 -24.43 4.92 3.88
CA ILE A 10 -23.25 5.77 3.75
C ILE A 10 -22.13 5.10 4.58
N LEU A 11 -21.25 4.37 3.91
CA LEU A 11 -20.19 3.63 4.57
C LEU A 11 -18.95 4.54 4.69
N HIS A 12 -18.51 4.80 5.91
CA HIS A 12 -17.31 5.58 6.16
C HIS A 12 -16.11 4.66 6.35
N ARG A 13 -14.99 4.97 5.69
CA ARG A 13 -13.68 4.41 6.01
C ARG A 13 -12.84 5.45 6.73
N TYR A 14 -12.48 5.13 7.97
CA TYR A 14 -11.58 5.96 8.77
C TYR A 14 -10.11 5.56 8.51
N LEU A 15 -9.26 6.56 8.34
CA LEU A 15 -7.84 6.44 8.07
C LEU A 15 -7.05 7.20 9.13
N SER A 16 -5.81 6.79 9.33
CA SER A 16 -4.84 7.46 10.19
C SER A 16 -3.51 7.55 9.49
N CYS A 17 -2.76 8.60 9.80
CA CYS A 17 -1.40 8.75 9.31
C CYS A 17 -0.55 7.49 9.57
N ALA A 18 0.09 6.97 8.51
CA ALA A 18 0.99 5.82 8.61
C ALA A 18 2.19 6.10 9.54
N GLU A 19 2.61 7.35 9.62
CA GLU A 19 3.74 7.82 10.42
C GLU A 19 3.40 8.10 11.89
N PHE A 20 2.16 7.85 12.34
CA PHE A 20 1.74 8.11 13.73
C PHE A 20 2.71 7.52 14.75
N ARG A 21 3.17 6.28 14.53
CA ARG A 21 4.09 5.60 15.45
C ARG A 21 5.48 6.24 15.50
N ARG A 22 5.94 6.85 14.40
CA ARG A 22 7.29 7.45 14.30
C ARG A 22 7.30 8.92 14.70
N THR A 23 6.26 9.67 14.34
CA THR A 23 6.22 11.14 14.43
C THR A 23 5.17 11.65 15.43
N GLY A 24 4.36 10.76 16.01
CA GLY A 24 3.23 11.14 16.84
C GLY A 24 2.09 11.83 16.06
N CYS A 25 2.08 11.74 14.73
CA CYS A 25 1.11 12.44 13.88
C CYS A 25 -0.34 12.04 14.17
N ARG A 26 -1.16 12.99 14.61
CA ARG A 26 -2.56 12.74 14.96
C ARG A 26 -3.52 12.98 13.80
N GLU A 27 -3.03 13.22 12.60
CA GLU A 27 -3.86 13.39 11.42
C GLU A 27 -4.75 12.14 11.20
N ARG A 28 -6.01 12.41 10.89
CA ARG A 28 -7.03 11.41 10.53
C ARG A 28 -7.74 11.86 9.27
N ALA A 29 -8.06 10.90 8.42
CA ALA A 29 -8.89 11.14 7.26
C ALA A 29 -10.11 10.22 7.26
N THR A 30 -11.20 10.66 6.65
CA THR A 30 -12.41 9.85 6.43
C THR A 30 -12.72 9.85 4.94
N ILE A 31 -12.96 8.66 4.39
CA ILE A 31 -13.44 8.47 3.02
C ILE A 31 -14.92 8.09 3.10
N LEU A 32 -15.76 8.84 2.39
CA LEU A 32 -17.13 8.44 2.11
C LEU A 32 -17.12 7.40 0.99
N LEU A 33 -17.58 6.19 1.27
CA LEU A 33 -17.76 5.16 0.24
C LEU A 33 -19.14 5.35 -0.38
N SER A 34 -19.29 6.45 -1.12
CA SER A 34 -20.40 6.73 -2.03
C SER A 34 -20.01 6.33 -3.45
N ASN A 35 -21.00 6.19 -4.35
CA ASN A 35 -20.73 5.99 -5.79
C ASN A 35 -20.08 7.24 -6.46
N ASP A 36 -20.03 8.38 -5.77
CA ASP A 36 -19.34 9.59 -6.21
C ASP A 36 -17.87 9.61 -5.75
N VAL A 37 -16.99 10.06 -6.65
CA VAL A 37 -15.57 9.65 -6.71
C VAL A 37 -14.62 10.42 -5.78
N ASP A 38 -15.01 11.51 -5.11
CA ASP A 38 -14.05 12.34 -4.36
C ASP A 38 -14.57 12.84 -3.02
N ASN A 39 -14.49 12.01 -1.98
CA ASN A 39 -14.94 12.37 -0.63
C ASN A 39 -13.90 12.07 0.45
N LEU A 40 -12.63 12.42 0.20
CA LEU A 40 -11.59 12.41 1.24
C LEU A 40 -11.70 13.68 2.10
N ARG A 41 -11.99 13.50 3.39
CA ARG A 41 -11.97 14.60 4.38
C ARG A 41 -10.85 14.39 5.37
N VAL A 42 -9.92 15.34 5.45
CA VAL A 42 -8.85 15.36 6.45
C VAL A 42 -9.25 16.21 7.66
N THR A 43 -8.84 15.79 8.85
CA THR A 43 -9.21 16.46 10.11
C THR A 43 -8.25 17.58 10.50
N GLN A 44 -6.96 17.45 10.15
CA GLN A 44 -5.92 18.42 10.47
C GLN A 44 -4.71 18.22 9.56
N ALA A 45 -3.80 19.20 9.55
CA ALA A 45 -2.53 19.07 8.83
C ALA A 45 -1.58 18.06 9.51
N HIS A 46 -0.71 17.44 8.71
CA HIS A 46 0.38 16.63 9.25
C HIS A 46 1.41 17.50 9.99
N ASN A 47 2.03 16.92 11.01
CA ASN A 47 3.12 17.53 11.78
C ASN A 47 4.52 17.10 11.29
N HIS A 48 4.59 16.45 10.13
CA HIS A 48 5.82 16.00 9.51
C HIS A 48 5.75 16.27 8.00
N PRO A 49 6.90 16.40 7.32
CA PRO A 49 6.91 16.53 5.88
C PRO A 49 6.35 15.26 5.21
N PRO A 50 5.84 15.36 3.98
CA PRO A 50 5.47 14.19 3.19
C PRO A 50 6.65 13.23 3.02
N ASP A 51 6.38 11.92 3.04
CA ASP A 51 7.38 10.93 2.66
C ASP A 51 7.53 10.92 1.13
N MET A 52 8.53 11.65 0.64
CA MET A 52 8.80 11.80 -0.79
C MET A 52 9.18 10.48 -1.47
N TRP A 53 9.64 9.48 -0.71
CA TRP A 53 10.08 8.18 -1.23
C TRP A 53 8.99 7.10 -1.13
N ALA A 54 7.86 7.39 -0.49
CA ALA A 54 6.79 6.43 -0.28
C ALA A 54 6.24 5.88 -1.60
N MET A 55 6.09 6.73 -2.63
CA MET A 55 5.58 6.32 -3.93
C MET A 55 6.53 5.39 -4.67
N GLU A 56 7.84 5.66 -4.63
CA GLU A 56 8.86 4.80 -5.23
C GLU A 56 8.90 3.43 -4.53
N ARG A 57 8.90 3.42 -3.18
CA ARG A 57 8.81 2.18 -2.39
C ARG A 57 7.58 1.37 -2.74
N LEU A 58 6.41 2.02 -2.83
CA LEU A 58 5.16 1.36 -3.19
C LEU A 58 5.23 0.76 -4.60
N THR A 59 5.78 1.50 -5.55
CA THR A 59 5.97 1.05 -6.94
C THR A 59 6.91 -0.15 -6.99
N PHE A 60 8.03 -0.10 -6.29
CA PHE A 60 8.98 -1.21 -6.19
C PHE A 60 8.36 -2.47 -5.57
N LEU A 61 7.63 -2.33 -4.46
CA LEU A 61 6.93 -3.46 -3.83
C LEU A 61 5.84 -4.04 -4.72
N THR A 62 5.12 -3.20 -5.47
CA THR A 62 4.11 -3.64 -6.43
C THR A 62 4.76 -4.40 -7.59
N ALA A 63 5.88 -3.91 -8.11
CA ALA A 63 6.65 -4.58 -9.15
C ALA A 63 7.21 -5.94 -8.66
N LEU A 64 7.78 -5.99 -7.46
CA LEU A 64 8.22 -7.24 -6.83
C LEU A 64 7.08 -8.24 -6.70
N LYS A 65 5.92 -7.78 -6.22
CA LYS A 65 4.73 -8.63 -6.05
C LYS A 65 4.26 -9.22 -7.38
N SER A 66 4.26 -8.42 -8.45
CA SER A 66 3.96 -8.88 -9.82
C SER A 66 5.01 -9.91 -10.29
N ALA A 67 6.29 -9.58 -10.15
CA ALA A 67 7.40 -10.44 -10.59
C ALA A 67 7.42 -11.80 -9.86
N VAL A 68 7.04 -11.83 -8.58
CA VAL A 68 6.91 -13.10 -7.82
C VAL A 68 5.93 -14.06 -8.49
N ARG A 69 4.88 -13.56 -9.16
CA ARG A 69 3.88 -14.35 -9.87
C ARG A 69 4.27 -14.70 -11.29
N THR A 70 4.85 -13.75 -12.03
CA THR A 70 5.23 -14.02 -13.41
C THR A 70 6.43 -14.96 -13.49
N MET A 71 7.31 -14.94 -12.48
CA MET A 71 8.53 -15.74 -12.42
C MET A 71 8.40 -16.93 -11.45
N GLU A 72 7.35 -17.76 -11.59
CA GLU A 72 7.05 -18.87 -10.66
C GLU A 72 8.23 -19.81 -10.39
N THR A 73 9.01 -20.12 -11.43
CA THR A 73 10.14 -21.06 -11.35
C THR A 73 11.44 -20.41 -10.86
N ALA A 74 11.52 -19.07 -10.87
CA ALA A 74 12.72 -18.36 -10.46
C ALA A 74 12.87 -18.34 -8.93
N THR A 75 14.13 -18.27 -8.47
CA THR A 75 14.43 -18.08 -7.05
C THR A 75 14.03 -16.68 -6.59
N MET A 76 13.67 -16.52 -5.31
CA MET A 76 13.32 -15.19 -4.74
C MET A 76 14.44 -14.17 -4.93
N LYS A 77 15.70 -14.62 -4.87
CA LYS A 77 16.86 -13.76 -5.10
C LYS A 77 16.87 -13.24 -6.53
N LYS A 78 16.63 -14.10 -7.52
CA LYS A 78 16.57 -13.70 -8.92
C LYS A 78 15.40 -12.75 -9.20
N VAL A 79 14.23 -13.02 -8.62
CA VAL A 79 13.07 -12.12 -8.70
C VAL A 79 13.42 -10.73 -8.18
N TYR A 80 14.05 -10.66 -7.01
CA TYR A 80 14.47 -9.39 -6.43
C TYR A 80 15.49 -8.66 -7.30
N GLU A 81 16.55 -9.33 -7.74
CA GLU A 81 17.62 -8.73 -8.55
C GLU A 81 17.07 -8.15 -9.86
N THR A 82 16.20 -8.89 -10.56
CA THR A 82 15.58 -8.42 -11.80
C THR A 82 14.72 -7.16 -11.61
N VAL A 83 14.00 -7.05 -10.49
CA VAL A 83 13.24 -5.83 -10.21
C VAL A 83 14.20 -4.71 -9.73
N ALA A 84 15.19 -5.03 -8.89
CA ALA A 84 16.15 -4.06 -8.38
C ALA A 84 16.97 -3.36 -9.49
N GLU A 85 17.26 -4.05 -10.59
CA GLU A 85 17.89 -3.45 -11.79
C GLU A 85 17.09 -2.26 -12.36
N ASN A 86 15.75 -2.29 -12.24
CA ASN A 86 14.86 -1.24 -12.72
C ASN A 86 14.55 -0.16 -11.67
N PHE A 87 14.85 -0.44 -10.39
CA PHE A 87 14.53 0.43 -9.25
C PHE A 87 15.73 0.56 -8.29
N PRO A 88 16.85 1.15 -8.73
CA PRO A 88 18.10 1.15 -7.97
C PRO A 88 17.99 1.91 -6.63
N VAL A 89 17.27 3.05 -6.62
CA VAL A 89 17.07 3.85 -5.40
C VAL A 89 16.28 3.07 -4.34
N SER A 90 15.17 2.43 -4.73
CA SER A 90 14.37 1.63 -3.81
C SER A 90 15.10 0.38 -3.32
N ALA A 91 15.96 -0.21 -4.16
CA ALA A 91 16.78 -1.37 -3.80
C ALA A 91 17.89 -1.05 -2.78
N MET A 92 18.34 0.21 -2.71
CA MET A 92 19.24 0.67 -1.64
C MET A 92 18.56 0.70 -0.27
N GLU A 93 17.27 1.05 -0.24
CA GLU A 93 16.51 1.12 1.01
C GLU A 93 15.93 -0.24 1.43
N ILE A 94 15.42 -1.03 0.48
CA ILE A 94 14.75 -2.30 0.75
C ILE A 94 15.63 -3.44 0.26
N SER A 95 16.59 -3.84 1.09
CA SER A 95 17.51 -4.94 0.76
C SER A 95 16.81 -6.31 0.67
N PHE A 96 17.34 -7.22 -0.14
CA PHE A 96 16.81 -8.58 -0.29
C PHE A 96 16.59 -9.32 1.05
N PRO A 97 17.53 -9.31 2.03
CA PRO A 97 17.32 -9.98 3.30
C PRO A 97 16.09 -9.49 4.06
N SER A 98 15.78 -8.19 3.98
CA SER A 98 14.64 -7.58 4.68
C SER A 98 13.28 -8.01 4.11
N ILE A 99 13.22 -8.31 2.80
CA ILE A 99 11.97 -8.60 2.09
C ILE A 99 11.79 -10.09 1.72
N LYS A 100 12.84 -10.92 1.85
CA LYS A 100 12.82 -12.34 1.46
C LYS A 100 11.61 -13.11 1.99
N SER A 101 11.29 -12.99 3.28
CA SER A 101 10.15 -13.66 3.89
C SER A 101 8.81 -13.20 3.31
N THR A 102 8.71 -11.92 2.96
CA THR A 102 7.54 -11.33 2.30
C THR A 102 7.37 -11.84 0.88
N LEU A 103 8.45 -11.95 0.09
CA LEU A 103 8.39 -12.52 -1.26
C LEU A 103 7.90 -13.98 -1.23
N HIS A 104 8.42 -14.79 -0.31
CA HIS A 104 7.94 -16.17 -0.14
C HIS A 104 6.47 -16.24 0.26
N ARG A 105 6.02 -15.34 1.14
CA ARG A 105 4.60 -15.25 1.53
C ARG A 105 3.73 -14.92 0.32
N TRP A 106 4.10 -13.93 -0.48
CA TRP A 106 3.34 -13.53 -1.67
C TRP A 106 3.22 -14.64 -2.70
N ARG A 107 4.25 -15.48 -2.87
CA ARG A 107 4.16 -16.64 -3.79
C ARG A 107 3.13 -17.68 -3.34
N LYS A 108 2.93 -17.82 -2.03
CA LYS A 108 2.04 -18.83 -1.44
C LYS A 108 0.60 -18.34 -1.24
N ASP A 109 0.36 -17.04 -1.36
CA ASP A 109 -0.94 -16.45 -1.06
C ASP A 109 -1.85 -16.49 -2.31
N PRO A 110 -2.92 -17.31 -2.31
CA PRO A 110 -3.83 -17.42 -3.44
C PRO A 110 -4.84 -16.27 -3.52
N LYS A 111 -4.94 -15.42 -2.49
CA LYS A 111 -5.92 -14.33 -2.40
C LYS A 111 -5.37 -12.98 -2.86
N LEU A 112 -4.08 -12.92 -3.20
CA LEU A 112 -3.47 -11.72 -3.75
C LEU A 112 -3.63 -11.74 -5.26
#